data_AF-A0A661L903-F1
#
_entry.id   AF-A0A661L903-F1
#
_cell.length_a   1.000
_cell.length_b   1.000
_cell.length_c   1.000
_cell.angle_alpha   90.00
_cell.angle_beta   90.00
_cell.angle_gamma   90.00
#
_symmetry.space_group_name_H-M   'P 1'
#
loop_
_entity.id
_entity.type
_entity.pdbx_description
1 polymer ?
#
loop_
_entity_poly.entity_id
_entity_poly.type
_entity_poly.pdbx_seq_one_letter_code
_entity_poly.pdbx_strand_id
1 'polypeptide(L)'
;MADTNLTQYIGKRITLHGHFDVPVVLEDARPLGSDGSAGYECRVRLPDGTLDEAVISAEEATSIFGQEGKAAESARLVDAEKLRLLIESARIRLAYAHDHQFAVSLSGIRTLPHQIEAVYRRMLPQPRLRFLLADDPGAGKTIMAGLLIKEMKLREAIERILILCPAPLTIQWQDEMLRWFGEPFDIIFSAVDQQQLADPWQRCNQVIASIDYAKQDGVRERVWRGKWNLVIIDEAHKCSARTTSGGRGREPKVAPTKRYTLAYQLTSLADHVLLLTATPHHGDEDKFAHFLRLIDPDLFPEPHRLGTEATAIRKKVFHLGKDCPWALRRLKEDLRDLNGRRLFPDRHAHTVTFSLNSEEYALYKAVTAYINEFIPHRTGQRRSSAALTRTVLQRRLASSTCAIHESLKRRLRKQQDLLEELESLSPTQRARRLTAIQGRLVDAEQEEDDLDDAARDQLVDEYTAALELEQLRAEIVALKELVEQARRVREQANDSKLAALKNCLGEAQFLELKDGRGKLLLFTEHRDTLTYVREHLEKWGYSTCEIHGGMNPHERKRAQEIFRTQAQVCVATEAAGEG
;
A
#
# COMPACT_ATOMS: atom_id res chain seq x y z
N MET A 1 68.61 -38.05 -3.40
CA MET A 1 68.57 -36.87 -2.52
C MET A 1 68.95 -35.70 -3.40
N ALA A 2 68.00 -34.81 -3.66
CA ALA A 2 68.18 -33.73 -4.61
C ALA A 2 69.02 -32.63 -3.95
N ASP A 3 70.25 -32.42 -4.42
CA ASP A 3 71.00 -31.20 -4.15
C ASP A 3 70.17 -30.04 -4.70
N THR A 4 69.47 -29.35 -3.79
CA THR A 4 68.63 -28.21 -4.14
C THR A 4 69.60 -27.06 -4.41
N ASN A 5 69.91 -26.81 -5.68
CA ASN A 5 70.94 -25.87 -6.10
C ASN A 5 70.47 -24.42 -5.85
N LEU A 6 70.42 -24.00 -4.59
CA LEU A 6 69.93 -22.70 -4.11
C LEU A 6 70.72 -21.51 -4.67
N THR A 7 71.94 -21.76 -5.13
CA THR A 7 72.78 -20.79 -5.85
C THR A 7 72.09 -20.20 -7.08
N GLN A 8 71.16 -20.93 -7.73
CA GLN A 8 70.43 -20.41 -8.89
C GLN A 8 69.37 -19.34 -8.56
N TYR A 9 69.07 -19.15 -7.27
CA TYR A 9 68.12 -18.15 -6.77
C TYR A 9 68.80 -16.93 -6.16
N ILE A 10 70.13 -16.95 -6.01
CA ILE A 10 70.90 -15.77 -5.60
C ILE A 10 70.74 -14.67 -6.67
N GLY A 11 70.42 -13.47 -6.22
CA GLY A 11 70.06 -12.30 -7.03
C GLY A 11 68.62 -12.27 -7.53
N LYS A 12 67.81 -13.31 -7.27
CA LYS A 12 66.39 -13.33 -7.66
C LYS A 12 65.49 -12.82 -6.54
N ARG A 13 64.36 -12.24 -6.95
CA ARG A 13 63.30 -11.83 -6.03
C ARG A 13 62.45 -13.04 -5.64
N ILE A 14 62.41 -13.33 -4.34
CA ILE A 14 61.69 -14.45 -3.74
C ILE A 14 60.73 -13.95 -2.66
N THR A 15 59.72 -14.75 -2.33
CA THR A 15 58.75 -14.45 -1.27
C THR A 15 58.96 -15.44 -0.13
N LEU A 16 59.40 -14.96 1.03
CA LEU A 16 59.55 -15.75 2.25
C LEU A 16 58.35 -15.49 3.17
N HIS A 17 57.25 -16.21 2.94
CA HIS A 17 56.03 -16.06 3.72
C HIS A 17 56.29 -16.36 5.21
N GLY A 18 55.86 -15.46 6.10
CA GLY A 18 56.09 -15.58 7.55
C GLY A 18 57.36 -14.90 8.06
N HIS A 19 58.30 -14.54 7.17
CA HIS A 19 59.50 -13.76 7.52
C HIS A 19 59.42 -12.31 7.05
N PHE A 20 58.88 -12.09 5.85
CA PHE A 20 58.74 -10.75 5.28
C PHE A 20 57.38 -10.56 4.60
N ASP A 21 56.77 -9.39 4.79
CA ASP A 21 55.46 -9.02 4.22
C ASP A 21 55.56 -8.63 2.73
N VAL A 22 56.79 -8.50 2.22
CA VAL A 22 57.12 -8.05 0.86
C VAL A 22 58.12 -9.00 0.21
N PRO A 23 58.14 -9.13 -1.13
CA PRO A 23 59.12 -9.96 -1.81
C PRO A 23 60.52 -9.33 -1.75
N VAL A 24 61.51 -10.12 -1.32
CA VAL A 24 62.91 -9.73 -1.06
C VAL A 24 63.85 -10.36 -2.08
N VAL A 25 65.06 -9.80 -2.26
CA VAL A 25 66.08 -10.39 -3.14
C VAL A 25 67.00 -11.28 -2.33
N LEU A 26 67.20 -12.53 -2.72
CA LEU A 26 68.13 -13.44 -2.03
C LEU A 26 69.57 -13.09 -2.40
N GLU A 27 70.41 -12.74 -1.44
CA GLU A 27 71.82 -12.38 -1.66
C GLU A 27 72.79 -13.51 -1.32
N ASP A 28 72.48 -14.30 -0.28
CA ASP A 28 73.27 -15.48 0.10
C ASP A 28 72.34 -16.51 0.77
N ALA A 29 72.70 -17.80 0.68
CA ALA A 29 71.96 -18.87 1.36
C ALA A 29 72.94 -19.96 1.82
N ARG A 30 72.99 -20.21 3.13
CA ARG A 30 73.91 -21.16 3.75
C ARG A 30 73.14 -22.32 4.38
N PRO A 31 73.51 -23.58 4.10
CA PRO A 31 72.87 -24.72 4.74
C PRO A 31 73.19 -24.76 6.23
N LEU A 32 72.18 -25.09 7.04
CA LEU A 32 72.34 -25.41 8.45
C LEU A 32 72.47 -26.94 8.58
N GLY A 33 73.64 -27.40 9.07
CA GLY A 33 74.02 -28.82 9.14
C GLY A 33 74.89 -29.27 7.96
N SER A 34 75.41 -30.51 8.01
CA SER A 34 76.36 -31.02 6.98
C SER A 34 75.73 -31.11 5.58
N ASP A 35 74.40 -31.28 5.51
CA ASP A 35 73.68 -31.60 4.28
C ASP A 35 72.41 -30.72 4.09
N GLY A 36 72.28 -29.60 4.80
CA GLY A 36 71.09 -28.71 4.74
C GLY A 36 69.80 -29.29 5.32
N SER A 37 69.90 -30.41 6.04
CA SER A 37 68.75 -31.12 6.64
C SER A 37 68.04 -30.35 7.76
N ALA A 38 68.71 -29.34 8.36
CA ALA A 38 68.12 -28.48 9.38
C ALA A 38 67.57 -27.15 8.83
N GLY A 39 67.66 -26.91 7.51
CA GLY A 39 67.22 -25.67 6.87
C GLY A 39 68.36 -24.81 6.33
N TYR A 40 68.06 -23.54 6.05
CA TYR A 40 68.99 -22.59 5.44
C TYR A 40 68.92 -21.23 6.13
N GLU A 41 70.08 -20.61 6.34
CA GLU A 41 70.22 -19.21 6.70
C GLU A 41 70.31 -18.39 5.40
N CYS A 42 69.31 -17.55 5.16
CA CYS A 42 69.20 -16.73 3.96
C CYS A 42 69.49 -15.27 4.30
N ARG A 43 70.45 -14.68 3.60
CA ARG A 43 70.65 -13.23 3.61
C ARG A 43 69.86 -12.62 2.47
N VAL A 44 69.00 -11.65 2.78
CA VAL A 44 68.09 -11.04 1.81
C VAL A 44 68.23 -9.52 1.78
N ARG A 45 67.92 -8.91 0.64
CA ARG A 45 67.80 -7.46 0.48
C ARG A 45 66.32 -7.07 0.33
N LEU A 46 65.88 -6.19 1.22
CA LEU A 46 64.55 -5.60 1.19
C LEU A 46 64.41 -4.56 0.06
N PRO A 47 63.18 -4.20 -0.36
CA PRO A 47 62.96 -3.22 -1.43
C PRO A 47 63.55 -1.83 -1.17
N ASP A 48 63.74 -1.47 0.09
CA ASP A 48 64.38 -0.22 0.53
C ASP A 48 65.92 -0.28 0.49
N GLY A 49 66.49 -1.42 0.10
CA GLY A 49 67.92 -1.66 -0.02
C GLY A 49 68.60 -2.17 1.24
N THR A 50 67.87 -2.31 2.36
CA THR A 50 68.43 -2.85 3.61
C THR A 50 68.67 -4.36 3.50
N LEU A 51 69.68 -4.86 4.21
CA LEU A 51 70.01 -6.28 4.27
C LEU A 51 69.50 -6.86 5.58
N ASP A 52 68.86 -8.02 5.50
CA ASP A 52 68.34 -8.75 6.65
C ASP A 52 68.62 -10.26 6.51
N GLU A 53 68.45 -11.01 7.59
CA GLU A 53 68.74 -12.44 7.66
C GLU A 53 67.51 -13.20 8.16
N ALA A 54 67.18 -14.30 7.47
CA ALA A 54 66.07 -15.17 7.84
C ALA A 54 66.51 -16.63 7.78
N VAL A 55 66.13 -17.40 8.81
CA VAL A 55 66.34 -18.84 8.84
C VAL A 55 65.06 -19.54 8.39
N ILE A 56 65.15 -20.28 7.30
CA ILE A 56 64.04 -21.09 6.76
C ILE A 56 64.30 -22.57 7.01
N SER A 57 63.24 -23.31 7.29
CA SER A 57 63.28 -24.78 7.43
C SER A 57 63.52 -25.48 6.08
N ALA A 58 63.93 -26.76 6.13
CA ALA A 58 64.13 -27.57 4.93
C ALA A 58 62.83 -27.74 4.11
N GLU A 59 61.66 -27.80 4.78
CA GLU A 59 60.35 -27.88 4.12
C GLU A 59 60.00 -26.58 3.38
N GLU A 60 60.25 -25.42 4.00
CA GLU A 60 60.07 -24.10 3.37
C GLU A 60 60.99 -23.93 2.17
N ALA A 61 62.26 -24.31 2.29
CA ALA A 61 63.21 -24.27 1.19
C ALA A 61 62.76 -25.17 0.02
N THR A 62 62.20 -26.34 0.30
CA THR A 62 61.67 -27.23 -0.76
C THR A 62 60.44 -26.64 -1.44
N SER A 63 59.57 -25.94 -0.71
CA SER A 63 58.39 -25.25 -1.26
C SER A 63 58.79 -24.08 -2.19
N ILE A 64 59.81 -23.32 -1.79
CA ILE A 64 60.25 -22.10 -2.50
C ILE A 64 61.16 -22.45 -3.69
N PHE A 65 62.08 -23.39 -3.50
CA PHE A 65 63.17 -23.67 -4.45
C PHE A 65 63.07 -25.04 -5.13
N GLY A 66 62.22 -25.95 -4.63
CA GLY A 66 62.02 -27.28 -5.20
C GLY A 66 61.05 -27.33 -6.39
N GLN A 67 60.50 -26.20 -6.81
CA GLN A 67 59.67 -26.11 -8.02
C GLN A 67 60.51 -25.90 -9.28
N GLU A 68 61.36 -26.87 -9.64
CA GLU A 68 61.74 -27.02 -11.05
C GLU A 68 60.48 -27.43 -11.84
N GLY A 69 59.90 -26.51 -12.60
CA GLY A 69 58.98 -26.87 -13.68
C GLY A 69 57.50 -26.46 -13.55
N LYS A 70 57.12 -25.47 -12.73
CA LYS A 70 55.94 -24.68 -13.07
C LYS A 70 56.38 -23.50 -13.90
N ALA A 71 56.47 -23.73 -15.21
CA ALA A 71 56.35 -22.65 -16.19
C ALA A 71 55.21 -21.74 -15.70
N ALA A 72 55.49 -20.44 -15.52
CA ALA A 72 54.47 -19.46 -15.22
C ALA A 72 53.31 -19.77 -16.17
N GLU A 73 52.16 -20.22 -15.64
CA GLU A 73 50.96 -20.40 -16.44
C GLU A 73 50.82 -19.09 -17.19
N SER A 74 51.03 -19.12 -18.51
CA SER A 74 50.91 -17.93 -19.31
C SER A 74 49.50 -17.43 -19.05
N ALA A 75 49.36 -16.36 -18.28
CA ALA A 75 48.06 -15.84 -17.89
C ALA A 75 47.28 -15.70 -19.18
N ARG A 76 46.25 -16.54 -19.36
CA ARG A 76 45.55 -16.64 -20.63
C ARG A 76 45.02 -15.26 -20.94
N LEU A 77 45.64 -14.60 -21.93
CA LEU A 77 45.30 -13.22 -22.26
C LEU A 77 43.82 -13.17 -22.60
N VAL A 78 43.10 -12.35 -21.85
CA VAL A 78 41.67 -12.16 -22.03
C VAL A 78 41.47 -11.17 -23.16
N ASP A 79 40.42 -11.36 -23.95
CA ASP A 79 40.04 -10.42 -25.00
C ASP A 79 39.89 -9.00 -24.43
N ALA A 80 40.57 -8.03 -25.04
CA ALA A 80 40.67 -6.67 -24.52
C ALA A 80 39.30 -5.96 -24.47
N GLU A 81 38.42 -6.23 -25.45
CA GLU A 81 37.06 -5.70 -25.45
C GLU A 81 36.22 -6.31 -24.33
N LYS A 82 36.33 -7.63 -24.09
CA LYS A 82 35.64 -8.26 -22.96
C LYS A 82 36.11 -7.72 -21.61
N LEU A 83 37.41 -7.49 -21.44
CA LEU A 83 37.95 -6.90 -20.21
C LEU A 83 37.47 -5.45 -20.04
N ARG A 84 37.51 -4.64 -21.11
CA ARG A 84 36.99 -3.26 -21.10
C ARG A 84 35.51 -3.23 -20.73
N LEU A 85 34.68 -4.08 -21.35
CA LEU A 85 33.26 -4.20 -21.05
C LEU A 85 32.99 -4.66 -19.62
N LEU A 86 33.80 -5.58 -19.09
CA LEU A 86 33.71 -6.01 -17.69
C LEU A 86 34.01 -4.86 -16.73
N ILE A 87 35.10 -4.11 -16.98
CA ILE A 87 35.49 -2.95 -16.18
C ILE A 87 34.41 -1.86 -16.26
N GLU A 88 33.89 -1.56 -17.45
CA GLU A 88 32.82 -0.58 -17.63
C GLU A 88 31.52 -1.03 -16.95
N SER A 89 31.15 -2.30 -17.06
CA SER A 89 30.02 -2.89 -16.33
C SER A 89 30.21 -2.76 -14.81
N ALA A 90 31.41 -3.06 -14.29
CA ALA A 90 31.70 -2.92 -12.87
C ALA A 90 31.65 -1.45 -12.42
N ARG A 91 32.18 -0.52 -13.24
CA ARG A 91 32.14 0.92 -12.98
C ARG A 91 30.70 1.45 -12.91
N ILE A 92 29.86 1.05 -13.86
CA ILE A 92 28.43 1.42 -13.86
C ILE A 92 27.71 0.79 -12.66
N ARG A 93 27.99 -0.48 -12.36
CA ARG A 93 27.39 -1.17 -11.22
C ARG A 93 27.75 -0.53 -9.88
N LEU A 94 28.99 -0.05 -9.72
CA LEU A 94 29.49 0.56 -8.49
C LEU A 94 29.32 2.08 -8.44
N ALA A 95 28.74 2.70 -9.47
CA ALA A 95 28.58 4.15 -9.53
C ALA A 95 27.71 4.72 -8.40
N TYR A 96 26.81 3.92 -7.80
CA TYR A 96 26.04 4.30 -6.61
C TYR A 96 26.91 4.66 -5.40
N ALA A 97 28.16 4.18 -5.34
CA ALA A 97 29.08 4.50 -4.26
C ALA A 97 29.59 5.94 -4.33
N HIS A 98 29.48 6.58 -5.50
CA HIS A 98 29.95 7.94 -5.75
C HIS A 98 28.80 8.92 -6.04
N ASP A 99 27.66 8.43 -6.52
CA ASP A 99 26.44 9.21 -6.70
C ASP A 99 25.42 8.89 -5.60
N HIS A 100 25.19 9.87 -4.71
CA HIS A 100 24.21 9.75 -3.63
C HIS A 100 22.75 9.68 -4.14
N GLN A 101 22.49 10.06 -5.40
CA GLN A 101 21.16 10.10 -6.04
C GLN A 101 21.10 9.24 -7.30
N PHE A 102 21.79 8.09 -7.28
CA PHE A 102 22.02 7.28 -8.47
C PHE A 102 20.74 6.83 -9.19
N ALA A 103 19.68 6.49 -8.46
CA ALA A 103 18.39 6.13 -9.07
C ALA A 103 17.72 7.30 -9.82
N VAL A 104 17.92 8.55 -9.40
CA VAL A 104 17.41 9.73 -10.11
C VAL A 104 18.11 9.88 -11.46
N SER A 105 19.44 9.76 -11.45
CA SER A 105 20.29 9.85 -12.64
C SER A 105 19.91 8.80 -13.71
N LEU A 106 19.45 7.61 -13.29
CA LEU A 106 19.10 6.50 -14.18
C LEU A 106 17.64 6.45 -14.62
N SER A 107 16.70 6.91 -13.81
CA SER A 107 15.26 6.73 -14.04
C SER A 107 14.65 7.72 -15.06
N GLY A 108 15.40 8.76 -15.45
CA GLY A 108 14.89 9.81 -16.36
C GLY A 108 13.74 10.63 -15.76
N ILE A 109 13.44 10.45 -14.47
CA ILE A 109 12.36 11.12 -13.77
C ILE A 109 12.80 12.53 -13.40
N ARG A 110 11.99 13.53 -13.78
CA ARG A 110 12.13 14.89 -13.24
C ARG A 110 11.57 14.93 -11.82
N THR A 111 12.42 14.66 -10.85
CA THR A 111 12.05 14.65 -9.44
C THR A 111 11.82 16.05 -8.89
N LEU A 112 10.90 16.15 -7.94
CA LEU A 112 10.58 17.39 -7.24
C LEU A 112 11.41 17.50 -5.95
N PRO A 113 11.69 18.72 -5.45
CA PRO A 113 12.57 18.92 -4.28
C PRO A 113 12.14 18.10 -3.05
N HIS A 114 10.84 18.04 -2.79
CA HIS A 114 10.27 17.30 -1.67
C HIS A 114 10.44 15.78 -1.84
N GLN A 115 10.43 15.26 -3.07
CA GLN A 115 10.65 13.84 -3.33
C GLN A 115 12.09 13.44 -3.02
N ILE A 116 13.05 14.28 -3.44
CA ILE A 116 14.48 14.08 -3.14
C ILE A 116 14.72 14.15 -1.63
N GLU A 117 14.16 15.15 -0.95
CA GLU A 117 14.28 15.29 0.50
C GLU A 117 13.76 14.05 1.23
N ALA A 118 12.57 13.56 0.86
CA ALA A 118 11.98 12.39 1.50
C ALA A 118 12.87 11.16 1.33
N VAL A 119 13.22 10.80 0.11
CA VAL A 119 13.94 9.55 -0.16
C VAL A 119 15.38 9.62 0.35
N TYR A 120 16.13 10.65 -0.05
CA TYR A 120 17.58 10.69 0.13
C TYR A 120 18.04 11.30 1.46
N ARG A 121 17.24 12.18 2.08
CA ARG A 121 17.63 12.82 3.34
C ARG A 121 16.90 12.26 4.56
N ARG A 122 15.74 11.65 4.37
CA ARG A 122 14.89 11.20 5.50
C ARG A 122 14.80 9.69 5.59
N MET A 123 14.55 9.01 4.47
CA MET A 123 14.35 7.56 4.44
C MET A 123 15.69 6.82 4.41
N LEU A 124 16.47 6.95 3.34
CA LEU A 124 17.71 6.19 3.12
C LEU A 124 18.77 6.28 4.23
N PRO A 125 18.93 7.41 4.94
CA PRO A 125 19.91 7.49 6.03
C PRO A 125 19.57 6.66 7.27
N GLN A 126 18.37 6.07 7.36
CA GLN A 126 17.96 5.33 8.56
C GLN A 126 18.64 3.96 8.63
N PRO A 127 19.11 3.53 9.82
CA PRO A 127 19.70 2.19 9.99
C PRO A 127 18.72 1.06 9.65
N ARG A 128 17.45 1.22 10.04
CA ARG A 128 16.32 0.40 9.60
C ARG A 128 15.35 1.30 8.86
N LEU A 129 15.13 1.04 7.58
CA LEU A 129 14.26 1.83 6.72
C LEU A 129 12.79 1.51 7.02
N ARG A 130 12.28 2.04 8.13
CA ARG A 130 10.92 1.83 8.62
C ARG A 130 10.25 3.19 8.74
N PHE A 131 9.46 3.55 7.73
CA PHE A 131 9.04 4.94 7.53
C PHE A 131 7.56 5.08 7.17
N LEU A 132 6.93 6.14 7.66
CA LEU A 132 5.57 6.56 7.32
C LEU A 132 5.61 7.80 6.42
N LEU A 133 5.23 7.63 5.16
CA LEU A 133 5.03 8.72 4.21
C LEU A 133 3.55 9.13 4.20
N ALA A 134 3.25 10.18 4.96
CA ALA A 134 1.92 10.71 5.22
C ALA A 134 1.60 11.98 4.41
N ASP A 135 2.24 12.15 3.24
CA ASP A 135 2.01 13.32 2.38
C ASP A 135 0.62 13.32 1.73
N ASP A 136 0.11 14.51 1.43
CA ASP A 136 -1.16 14.71 0.76
C ASP A 136 -1.29 13.93 -0.58
N PRO A 137 -2.53 13.63 -1.03
CA PRO A 137 -2.77 12.99 -2.32
C PRO A 137 -2.16 13.81 -3.47
N GLY A 138 -1.50 13.15 -4.41
CA GLY A 138 -0.83 13.83 -5.54
C GLY A 138 0.59 14.35 -5.25
N ALA A 139 1.12 14.20 -4.03
CA ALA A 139 2.52 14.52 -3.73
C ALA A 139 3.55 13.59 -4.43
N GLY A 140 3.08 12.48 -5.04
CA GLY A 140 3.93 11.50 -5.71
C GLY A 140 4.51 10.44 -4.77
N LYS A 141 3.72 9.92 -3.83
CA LYS A 141 4.10 8.83 -2.90
C LYS A 141 4.59 7.58 -3.65
N THR A 142 3.92 7.20 -4.74
CA THR A 142 4.32 6.09 -5.60
C THR A 142 5.68 6.30 -6.25
N ILE A 143 5.95 7.52 -6.75
CA ILE A 143 7.28 7.88 -7.30
C ILE A 143 8.36 7.85 -6.21
N MET A 144 8.08 8.36 -5.01
CA MET A 144 9.01 8.29 -3.89
C MET A 144 9.31 6.84 -3.47
N ALA A 145 8.29 5.98 -3.42
CA ALA A 145 8.44 4.56 -3.14
C ALA A 145 9.26 3.85 -4.24
N GLY A 146 9.01 4.15 -5.51
CA GLY A 146 9.78 3.61 -6.62
C GLY A 146 11.24 4.06 -6.64
N LEU A 147 11.52 5.33 -6.30
CA LEU A 147 12.89 5.83 -6.11
C LEU A 147 13.60 5.07 -4.98
N LEU A 148 12.91 4.85 -3.85
CA LEU A 148 13.45 4.06 -2.75
C LEU A 148 13.76 2.63 -3.20
N ILE A 149 12.80 1.94 -3.82
CA ILE A 149 12.98 0.58 -4.35
C ILE A 149 14.20 0.54 -5.27
N LYS A 150 14.26 1.44 -6.25
CA LYS A 150 15.31 1.44 -7.27
C LYS A 150 16.67 1.67 -6.65
N GLU A 151 16.79 2.65 -5.78
CA GLU A 151 18.04 2.97 -5.09
C GLU A 151 18.53 1.80 -4.23
N MET A 152 17.62 1.18 -3.47
CA MET A 152 17.96 0.04 -2.63
C MET A 152 18.35 -1.21 -3.43
N LYS A 153 17.68 -1.48 -4.56
CA LYS A 153 18.06 -2.57 -5.47
C LYS A 153 19.42 -2.34 -6.12
N LEU A 154 19.71 -1.10 -6.54
CA LEU A 154 21.01 -0.74 -7.11
C LEU A 154 22.16 -0.89 -6.10
N ARG A 155 21.85 -0.74 -4.81
CA ARG A 155 22.75 -0.99 -3.68
C ARG A 155 22.79 -2.46 -3.23
N GLU A 156 22.10 -3.36 -3.94
CA GLU A 156 21.97 -4.78 -3.61
C GLU A 156 21.44 -5.03 -2.18
N ALA A 157 20.69 -4.07 -1.62
CA ALA A 157 20.18 -4.12 -0.25
C ALA A 157 18.84 -4.89 -0.13
N ILE A 158 18.08 -4.96 -1.23
CA ILE A 158 16.80 -5.68 -1.29
C ILE A 158 16.70 -6.49 -2.57
N GLU A 159 16.05 -7.64 -2.47
CA GLU A 159 15.68 -8.48 -3.62
C GLU A 159 14.19 -8.78 -3.61
N ARG A 160 13.64 -9.12 -2.42
CA ARG A 160 12.25 -9.53 -2.26
C ARG A 160 11.38 -8.39 -1.74
N ILE A 161 10.43 -7.94 -2.55
CA ILE A 161 9.60 -6.76 -2.31
C ILE A 161 8.13 -7.14 -2.43
N LEU A 162 7.35 -6.79 -1.40
CA LEU A 162 5.89 -6.91 -1.40
C LEU A 162 5.24 -5.54 -1.31
N ILE A 163 4.35 -5.24 -2.24
CA ILE A 163 3.50 -4.05 -2.24
C ILE A 163 2.05 -4.50 -2.01
N LEU A 164 1.46 -4.07 -0.89
CA LEU A 164 0.04 -4.24 -0.59
C LEU A 164 -0.68 -2.91 -0.81
N CYS A 165 -1.70 -2.89 -1.65
CA CYS A 165 -2.48 -1.69 -1.95
C CYS A 165 -3.98 -2.03 -2.10
N PRO A 166 -4.88 -1.03 -2.15
CA PRO A 166 -6.25 -1.24 -2.61
C PRO A 166 -6.28 -1.92 -3.99
N ALA A 167 -7.25 -2.83 -4.21
CA ALA A 167 -7.34 -3.60 -5.46
C ALA A 167 -7.29 -2.73 -6.74
N PRO A 168 -7.98 -1.57 -6.83
CA PRO A 168 -7.94 -0.72 -8.02
C PRO A 168 -6.55 -0.14 -8.33
N LEU A 169 -5.67 0.00 -7.32
CA LEU A 169 -4.35 0.60 -7.48
C LEU A 169 -3.28 -0.41 -7.92
N THR A 170 -3.56 -1.71 -7.88
CA THR A 170 -2.57 -2.76 -8.21
C THR A 170 -1.96 -2.59 -9.60
N ILE A 171 -2.78 -2.29 -10.62
CA ILE A 171 -2.33 -2.06 -12.00
C ILE A 171 -1.59 -0.72 -12.12
N GLN A 172 -2.07 0.33 -11.42
CA GLN A 172 -1.36 1.61 -11.42
C GLN A 172 0.05 1.46 -10.85
N TRP A 173 0.20 0.75 -9.73
CA TRP A 173 1.50 0.43 -9.15
C TRP A 173 2.39 -0.32 -10.15
N GLN A 174 1.87 -1.35 -10.83
CA GLN A 174 2.64 -2.10 -11.83
C GLN A 174 3.07 -1.22 -13.01
N ASP A 175 2.13 -0.46 -13.60
CA ASP A 175 2.38 0.46 -14.71
C ASP A 175 3.43 1.51 -14.34
N GLU A 176 3.34 2.12 -13.15
CA GLU A 176 4.30 3.13 -12.69
C GLU A 176 5.68 2.54 -12.38
N MET A 177 5.75 1.39 -11.71
CA MET A 177 7.02 0.71 -11.41
C MET A 177 7.75 0.29 -12.70
N LEU A 178 7.01 -0.24 -13.68
CA LEU A 178 7.59 -0.62 -14.96
C LEU A 178 8.00 0.61 -15.78
N ARG A 179 7.10 1.59 -15.94
CA ARG A 179 7.32 2.75 -16.81
C ARG A 179 8.46 3.64 -16.32
N TRP A 180 8.50 3.93 -15.03
CA TRP A 180 9.41 4.95 -14.48
C TRP A 180 10.70 4.35 -13.93
N PHE A 181 10.66 3.10 -13.46
CA PHE A 181 11.81 2.48 -12.79
C PHE A 181 12.33 1.23 -13.51
N GLY A 182 11.63 0.76 -14.54
CA GLY A 182 11.98 -0.47 -15.26
C GLY A 182 11.87 -1.70 -14.38
N GLU A 183 11.01 -1.67 -13.36
CA GLU A 183 10.87 -2.72 -12.36
C GLU A 183 9.63 -3.58 -12.63
N PRO A 184 9.78 -4.84 -13.08
CA PRO A 184 8.65 -5.71 -13.37
C PRO A 184 8.12 -6.35 -12.07
N PHE A 185 6.92 -5.96 -11.67
CA PHE A 185 6.22 -6.59 -10.54
C PHE A 185 5.14 -7.55 -11.05
N ASP A 186 5.00 -8.70 -10.40
CA ASP A 186 3.91 -9.66 -10.62
C ASP A 186 2.70 -9.28 -9.76
N ILE A 187 1.52 -9.16 -10.38
CA ILE A 187 0.27 -8.97 -9.63
C ILE A 187 -0.28 -10.34 -9.25
N ILE A 188 -0.39 -10.61 -7.95
CA ILE A 188 -1.02 -11.84 -7.43
C ILE A 188 -2.45 -11.55 -7.00
N PHE A 189 -3.38 -12.27 -7.61
CA PHE A 189 -4.81 -12.29 -7.29
C PHE A 189 -5.36 -13.71 -7.38
N SER A 190 -6.62 -13.91 -6.99
CA SER A 190 -7.23 -15.24 -6.82
C SER A 190 -7.01 -16.21 -7.98
N ALA A 191 -7.21 -15.76 -9.23
CA ALA A 191 -7.07 -16.65 -10.39
C ALA A 191 -5.62 -17.08 -10.62
N VAL A 192 -4.66 -16.16 -10.47
CA VAL A 192 -3.23 -16.47 -10.63
C VAL A 192 -2.76 -17.42 -9.53
N ASP A 193 -3.20 -17.18 -8.30
CA ASP A 193 -2.78 -17.96 -7.14
C ASP A 193 -3.26 -19.42 -7.19
N GLN A 194 -4.47 -19.65 -7.70
CA GLN A 194 -5.06 -20.99 -7.78
C GLN A 194 -4.56 -21.82 -8.97
N GLN A 195 -3.99 -21.18 -9.99
CA GLN A 195 -3.57 -21.84 -11.23
C GLN A 195 -2.10 -22.28 -11.24
N GLN A 196 -1.30 -21.86 -10.25
CA GLN A 196 0.14 -22.16 -10.22
C GLN A 196 0.43 -23.44 -9.43
N LEU A 197 1.30 -24.31 -9.97
CA LEU A 197 1.78 -25.52 -9.29
C LEU A 197 2.70 -25.21 -8.09
N ALA A 198 3.41 -24.08 -8.16
CA ALA A 198 4.27 -23.59 -7.11
C ALA A 198 3.66 -22.32 -6.50
N ASP A 199 3.80 -22.16 -5.20
CA ASP A 199 3.25 -21.02 -4.48
C ASP A 199 3.94 -19.70 -4.95
N PRO A 200 3.20 -18.79 -5.63
CA PRO A 200 3.77 -17.57 -6.19
C PRO A 200 4.32 -16.63 -5.12
N TRP A 201 3.84 -16.70 -3.87
CA TRP A 201 4.33 -15.85 -2.77
C TRP A 201 5.78 -16.15 -2.37
N GLN A 202 6.30 -17.35 -2.67
CA GLN A 202 7.73 -17.67 -2.46
C GLN A 202 8.51 -17.71 -3.77
N ARG A 203 7.87 -17.99 -4.90
CA ARG A 203 8.56 -17.98 -6.21
C ARG A 203 8.91 -16.58 -6.69
N CYS A 204 8.00 -15.62 -6.59
CA CYS A 204 8.20 -14.28 -7.14
C CYS A 204 8.98 -13.40 -6.16
N ASN A 205 9.92 -12.62 -6.67
CA ASN A 205 10.72 -11.67 -5.88
C ASN A 205 10.04 -10.30 -5.75
N GLN A 206 9.28 -9.85 -6.75
CA GLN A 206 8.62 -8.54 -6.75
C GLN A 206 7.12 -8.72 -6.95
N VAL A 207 6.35 -8.55 -5.88
CA VAL A 207 4.91 -8.85 -5.86
C VAL A 207 4.09 -7.61 -5.52
N ILE A 208 3.02 -7.40 -6.27
CA ILE A 208 1.91 -6.49 -5.93
C ILE A 208 0.67 -7.34 -5.64
N ALA A 209 -0.05 -7.03 -4.56
CA ALA A 209 -1.32 -7.67 -4.28
C ALA A 209 -2.31 -6.72 -3.59
N SER A 210 -3.60 -7.00 -3.76
CA SER A 210 -4.63 -6.35 -2.97
C SER A 210 -4.50 -6.76 -1.50
N ILE A 211 -4.53 -5.79 -0.58
CA ILE A 211 -4.57 -6.10 0.85
C ILE A 211 -5.79 -6.93 1.25
N ASP A 212 -6.91 -6.75 0.54
CA ASP A 212 -8.16 -7.49 0.79
C ASP A 212 -8.11 -8.93 0.30
N TYR A 213 -7.25 -9.22 -0.68
CA TYR A 213 -6.96 -10.58 -1.09
C TYR A 213 -5.94 -11.23 -0.13
N ALA A 214 -4.85 -10.52 0.17
CA ALA A 214 -3.79 -11.01 1.05
C ALA A 214 -4.26 -11.30 2.48
N LYS A 215 -5.30 -10.62 2.98
CA LYS A 215 -5.82 -10.83 4.34
C LYS A 215 -6.70 -12.08 4.50
N GLN A 216 -7.10 -12.72 3.41
CA GLN A 216 -8.02 -13.87 3.43
C GLN A 216 -7.34 -15.07 4.12
N ASP A 217 -8.13 -15.82 4.90
CA ASP A 217 -7.65 -17.04 5.55
C ASP A 217 -7.20 -18.06 4.48
N GLY A 218 -6.03 -18.65 4.67
CA GLY A 218 -5.38 -19.56 3.70
C GLY A 218 -4.42 -18.85 2.73
N VAL A 219 -4.68 -17.58 2.39
CA VAL A 219 -3.75 -16.75 1.62
C VAL A 219 -2.73 -16.10 2.56
N ARG A 220 -3.22 -15.46 3.63
CA ARG A 220 -2.42 -14.73 4.61
C ARG A 220 -1.21 -15.51 5.13
N GLU A 221 -1.41 -16.77 5.48
CA GLU A 221 -0.35 -17.64 6.00
C GLU A 221 0.76 -17.89 4.98
N ARG A 222 0.44 -17.90 3.69
CA ARG A 222 1.41 -18.05 2.60
C ARG A 222 2.17 -16.75 2.36
N VAL A 223 1.48 -15.61 2.42
CA VAL A 223 2.10 -14.27 2.33
C VAL A 223 3.13 -14.09 3.44
N TRP A 224 2.82 -14.49 4.68
CA TRP A 224 3.75 -14.44 5.82
C TRP A 224 4.98 -15.34 5.69
N ARG A 225 4.88 -16.43 4.92
CA ARG A 225 6.02 -17.32 4.65
C ARG A 225 6.94 -16.77 3.58
N GLY A 226 6.45 -15.88 2.71
CA GLY A 226 7.30 -15.12 1.80
C GLY A 226 8.22 -14.23 2.62
N LYS A 227 9.51 -14.55 2.68
CA LYS A 227 10.48 -13.70 3.39
C LYS A 227 10.71 -12.44 2.56
N TRP A 228 10.10 -11.32 2.94
CA TRP A 228 10.18 -10.05 2.22
C TRP A 228 11.23 -9.14 2.88
N ASN A 229 12.15 -8.58 2.08
CA ASN A 229 13.10 -7.59 2.59
C ASN A 229 12.42 -6.22 2.77
N LEU A 230 11.55 -5.85 1.82
CA LEU A 230 10.79 -4.60 1.86
C LEU A 230 9.29 -4.88 1.74
N VAL A 231 8.52 -4.40 2.71
CA VAL A 231 7.05 -4.39 2.66
C VAL A 231 6.57 -2.96 2.53
N ILE A 232 5.84 -2.68 1.46
CA ILE A 232 5.16 -1.41 1.23
C ILE A 232 3.66 -1.62 1.41
N ILE A 233 3.03 -0.81 2.26
CA ILE A 233 1.57 -0.84 2.44
C ILE A 233 1.02 0.53 2.04
N ASP A 234 0.25 0.55 0.96
CA ASP A 234 -0.47 1.70 0.48
C ASP A 234 -1.85 1.80 1.13
N GLU A 235 -2.29 3.03 1.37
CA GLU A 235 -3.42 3.35 2.25
C GLU A 235 -3.38 2.61 3.59
N ALA A 236 -2.19 2.60 4.21
CA ALA A 236 -1.92 1.84 5.43
C ALA A 236 -2.81 2.26 6.62
N HIS A 237 -3.45 3.42 6.58
CA HIS A 237 -4.43 3.86 7.58
C HIS A 237 -5.62 2.89 7.73
N LYS A 238 -5.91 2.09 6.68
CA LYS A 238 -6.93 1.03 6.69
C LYS A 238 -6.55 -0.18 7.56
N CYS A 239 -5.27 -0.31 7.93
CA CYS A 239 -4.80 -1.31 8.88
C CYS A 239 -5.00 -0.77 10.30
N SER A 240 -6.22 -0.93 10.84
CA SER A 240 -6.57 -0.41 12.16
C SER A 240 -6.81 -1.51 13.21
N ALA A 241 -6.54 -1.16 14.47
CA ALA A 241 -6.89 -1.96 15.64
C ALA A 241 -7.40 -1.03 16.75
N ARG A 242 -8.25 -1.55 17.64
CA ARG A 242 -8.77 -0.78 18.78
C ARG A 242 -8.54 -1.53 20.09
N THR A 243 -8.45 -0.81 21.18
CA THR A 243 -8.43 -1.35 22.53
C THR A 243 -9.86 -1.50 23.04
N THR A 244 -10.21 -2.71 23.44
CA THR A 244 -11.51 -3.05 24.02
C THR A 244 -11.37 -3.32 25.51
N SER A 245 -12.35 -2.89 26.31
CA SER A 245 -12.39 -3.23 27.73
C SER A 245 -12.60 -4.74 27.88
N GLY A 246 -11.75 -5.44 28.63
CA GLY A 246 -11.87 -6.88 28.87
C GLY A 246 -13.12 -7.29 29.67
N GLY A 247 -13.91 -6.33 30.17
CA GLY A 247 -15.00 -6.53 31.13
C GLY A 247 -14.59 -6.15 32.56
N ARG A 248 -15.51 -6.27 33.53
CA ARG A 248 -15.21 -5.98 34.95
C ARG A 248 -14.06 -6.90 35.44
N GLY A 249 -12.93 -6.30 35.81
CA GLY A 249 -11.78 -6.99 36.41
C GLY A 249 -10.85 -7.70 35.43
N ARG A 250 -10.94 -7.46 34.12
CA ARG A 250 -10.04 -8.04 33.10
C ARG A 250 -9.23 -6.96 32.42
N GLU A 251 -7.99 -7.30 32.07
CA GLU A 251 -7.11 -6.39 31.33
C GLU A 251 -7.69 -6.01 29.97
N PRO A 252 -7.44 -4.78 29.49
CA PRO A 252 -7.81 -4.35 28.15
C PRO A 252 -7.21 -5.29 27.10
N LYS A 253 -7.95 -5.53 26.01
CA LYS A 253 -7.49 -6.39 24.90
C LYS A 253 -7.52 -5.61 23.59
N VAL A 254 -6.50 -5.83 22.77
CA VAL A 254 -6.49 -5.33 21.39
C VAL A 254 -7.46 -6.17 20.56
N ALA A 255 -8.36 -5.49 19.85
CA ALA A 255 -9.23 -6.03 18.82
C ALA A 255 -8.71 -5.57 17.46
N PRO A 256 -7.80 -6.35 16.82
CA PRO A 256 -7.25 -6.01 15.52
C PRO A 256 -8.23 -6.37 14.40
N THR A 257 -8.24 -5.59 13.33
CA THR A 257 -8.87 -6.03 12.07
C THR A 257 -8.02 -7.12 11.39
N LYS A 258 -8.62 -7.89 10.47
CA LYS A 258 -7.85 -8.80 9.59
C LYS A 258 -6.71 -8.12 8.82
N ARG A 259 -6.94 -6.88 8.31
CA ARG A 259 -5.90 -6.08 7.62
C ARG A 259 -4.75 -5.76 8.56
N TYR A 260 -5.06 -5.30 9.78
CA TYR A 260 -4.04 -5.03 10.79
C TYR A 260 -3.28 -6.29 11.17
N THR A 261 -3.94 -7.42 11.34
CA THR A 261 -3.29 -8.69 11.70
C THR A 261 -2.30 -9.13 10.62
N LEU A 262 -2.70 -9.07 9.34
CA LEU A 262 -1.81 -9.31 8.20
C LEU A 262 -0.60 -8.37 8.24
N ALA A 263 -0.85 -7.06 8.32
CA ALA A 263 0.17 -6.02 8.26
C ALA A 263 1.14 -6.08 9.45
N TYR A 264 0.64 -6.28 10.66
CA TYR A 264 1.43 -6.34 11.89
C TYR A 264 2.44 -7.49 11.83
N GLN A 265 1.99 -8.68 11.43
CA GLN A 265 2.89 -9.82 11.32
C GLN A 265 3.88 -9.66 10.16
N LEU A 266 3.46 -9.13 8.99
CA LEU A 266 4.39 -8.85 7.88
C LEU A 266 5.47 -7.84 8.27
N THR A 267 5.07 -6.69 8.81
CA THR A 267 5.98 -5.62 9.19
C THR A 267 6.93 -6.04 10.31
N SER A 268 6.52 -6.95 11.20
CA SER A 268 7.40 -7.52 12.23
C SER A 268 8.50 -8.44 11.70
N LEU A 269 8.28 -9.07 10.53
CA LEU A 269 9.21 -10.02 9.92
C LEU A 269 10.10 -9.38 8.85
N ALA A 270 9.67 -8.25 8.28
CA ALA A 270 10.39 -7.55 7.22
C ALA A 270 11.52 -6.66 7.79
N ASP A 271 12.64 -6.62 7.08
CA ASP A 271 13.78 -5.76 7.41
C ASP A 271 13.44 -4.27 7.25
N HIS A 272 12.69 -3.97 6.19
CA HIS A 272 12.31 -2.62 5.78
C HIS A 272 10.81 -2.50 5.56
N VAL A 273 10.24 -1.37 5.96
CA VAL A 273 8.81 -1.10 5.91
C VAL A 273 8.57 0.32 5.42
N LEU A 274 7.70 0.45 4.43
CA LEU A 274 7.20 1.75 3.97
C LEU A 274 5.68 1.78 4.06
N LEU A 275 5.15 2.60 4.96
CA LEU A 275 3.72 2.86 5.07
C LEU A 275 3.38 4.12 4.30
N LEU A 276 2.42 4.05 3.40
CA LEU A 276 1.93 5.17 2.61
C LEU A 276 0.48 5.46 3.00
N THR A 277 0.16 6.72 3.23
CA THR A 277 -1.21 7.17 3.48
C THR A 277 -1.31 8.68 3.26
N ALA A 278 -2.46 9.19 2.86
CA ALA A 278 -2.72 10.63 2.92
C ALA A 278 -3.30 11.07 4.27
N THR A 279 -3.96 10.14 4.97
CA THR A 279 -4.78 10.40 6.15
C THR A 279 -4.35 9.46 7.27
N PRO A 280 -3.22 9.72 7.94
CA PRO A 280 -2.70 8.83 8.97
C PRO A 280 -3.59 8.79 10.23
N HIS A 281 -4.46 9.79 10.45
CA HIS A 281 -5.29 9.92 11.66
C HIS A 281 -6.73 10.33 11.33
N HIS A 282 -7.73 9.62 11.87
CA HIS A 282 -9.17 9.86 11.64
C HIS A 282 -9.90 10.45 12.86
N GLY A 283 -9.19 10.97 13.86
CA GLY A 283 -9.81 11.51 15.09
C GLY A 283 -9.83 10.53 16.26
N ASP A 284 -9.39 9.29 16.06
CA ASP A 284 -9.30 8.25 17.10
C ASP A 284 -7.82 7.99 17.46
N GLU A 285 -7.42 8.52 18.63
CA GLU A 285 -6.05 8.41 19.12
C GLU A 285 -5.63 6.97 19.41
N ASP A 286 -6.55 6.08 19.81
CA ASP A 286 -6.21 4.69 20.13
C ASP A 286 -5.95 3.90 18.84
N LYS A 287 -6.79 4.07 17.81
CA LYS A 287 -6.53 3.51 16.47
C LYS A 287 -5.21 3.98 15.91
N PHE A 288 -4.93 5.27 16.01
CA PHE A 288 -3.70 5.85 15.49
C PHE A 288 -2.47 5.31 16.20
N ALA A 289 -2.57 5.14 17.52
CA ALA A 289 -1.50 4.57 18.31
C ALA A 289 -1.18 3.13 17.88
N HIS A 290 -2.18 2.30 17.59
CA HIS A 290 -1.94 0.96 17.02
C HIS A 290 -1.38 1.03 15.60
N PHE A 291 -1.88 1.93 14.77
CA PHE A 291 -1.36 2.12 13.40
C PHE A 291 0.15 2.40 13.38
N LEU A 292 0.67 3.26 14.27
CA LEU A 292 2.11 3.54 14.34
C LEU A 292 2.96 2.34 14.77
N ARG A 293 2.37 1.35 15.45
CA ARG A 293 3.07 0.09 15.80
C ARG A 293 3.43 -0.74 14.59
N LEU A 294 2.76 -0.52 13.44
CA LEU A 294 3.16 -1.13 12.17
C LEU A 294 4.50 -0.59 11.67
N ILE A 295 4.89 0.62 12.10
CA ILE A 295 6.23 1.15 11.83
C ILE A 295 7.22 0.35 12.65
N ASP A 296 7.10 0.31 13.98
CA ASP A 296 8.00 -0.48 14.84
C ASP A 296 7.34 -0.74 16.21
N PRO A 297 7.03 -2.00 16.57
CA PRO A 297 6.35 -2.30 17.83
C PRO A 297 7.23 -2.07 19.07
N ASP A 298 8.56 -2.03 18.93
CA ASP A 298 9.49 -1.79 20.02
C ASP A 298 9.61 -0.29 20.33
N LEU A 299 9.50 0.55 19.30
CA LEU A 299 9.47 2.02 19.46
C LEU A 299 8.09 2.52 19.90
N PHE A 300 7.01 1.88 19.45
CA PHE A 300 5.63 2.27 19.72
C PHE A 300 4.92 1.20 20.56
N PRO A 301 4.89 1.34 21.91
CA PRO A 301 4.28 0.35 22.80
C PRO A 301 2.74 0.38 22.75
N GLU A 302 2.11 -0.67 23.31
CA GLU A 302 0.65 -0.75 23.30
C GLU A 302 0.01 0.42 24.09
N PRO A 303 -1.04 1.07 23.54
CA PRO A 303 -1.53 2.32 24.12
C PRO A 303 -2.05 2.13 25.55
N HIS A 304 -2.63 0.96 25.85
CA HIS A 304 -3.19 0.62 27.16
C HIS A 304 -2.14 0.20 28.21
N ARG A 305 -0.90 -0.08 27.80
CA ARG A 305 0.21 -0.42 28.71
C ARG A 305 0.93 0.81 29.27
N LEU A 306 0.71 1.98 28.69
CA LEU A 306 1.41 3.22 29.03
C LEU A 306 0.84 3.98 30.24
N GLY A 307 -0.21 3.48 30.89
CA GLY A 307 -0.76 4.06 32.12
C GLY A 307 -1.13 5.55 32.01
N THR A 308 -0.78 6.33 33.04
CA THR A 308 -1.06 7.79 33.14
C THR A 308 -0.11 8.66 32.31
N GLU A 309 1.11 8.18 32.01
CA GLU A 309 2.08 8.89 31.16
C GLU A 309 1.75 8.76 29.67
N ALA A 310 0.86 7.84 29.33
CA ALA A 310 0.37 7.59 27.98
C ALA A 310 0.02 8.90 27.27
N THR A 311 -0.80 9.77 27.83
CA THR A 311 -1.28 10.97 27.13
C THR A 311 -0.15 11.94 26.77
N ALA A 312 0.87 12.08 27.63
CA ALA A 312 1.99 12.98 27.37
C ALA A 312 2.99 12.39 26.36
N ILE A 313 3.30 11.10 26.48
CA ILE A 313 4.15 10.35 25.54
C ILE A 313 3.46 10.28 24.18
N ARG A 314 2.18 9.92 24.14
CA ARG A 314 1.32 9.92 22.94
C ARG A 314 1.39 11.28 22.24
N LYS A 315 1.15 12.41 22.92
CA LYS A 315 1.22 13.74 22.27
C LYS A 315 2.58 14.06 21.64
N LYS A 316 3.69 13.63 22.25
CA LYS A 316 5.04 13.86 21.70
C LYS A 316 5.40 12.90 20.57
N VAL A 317 5.08 11.62 20.74
CA VAL A 317 5.37 10.53 19.80
C VAL A 317 4.46 10.60 18.56
N PHE A 318 3.23 11.11 18.72
CA PHE A 318 2.20 11.18 17.67
C PHE A 318 2.17 12.51 16.93
N HIS A 319 3.04 13.46 17.29
CA HIS A 319 3.19 14.67 16.50
C HIS A 319 3.94 14.36 15.20
N LEU A 320 3.18 14.08 14.14
CA LEU A 320 3.70 14.02 12.78
C LEU A 320 4.11 15.44 12.36
N GLY A 321 5.41 15.72 12.34
CA GLY A 321 5.97 17.01 11.97
C GLY A 321 7.27 16.87 11.18
N LYS A 322 7.82 18.00 10.76
CA LYS A 322 9.11 18.06 10.03
C LYS A 322 10.27 17.47 10.82
N ASP A 323 10.15 17.37 12.13
CA ASP A 323 11.20 16.84 13.00
C ASP A 323 11.01 15.36 13.35
N CYS A 324 9.88 14.74 12.95
CA CYS A 324 9.65 13.33 13.22
C CYS A 324 10.63 12.46 12.42
N PRO A 325 11.46 11.62 13.06
CA PRO A 325 12.44 10.83 12.36
C PRO A 325 11.82 9.65 11.60
N TRP A 326 10.66 9.15 12.00
CA TRP A 326 10.03 7.96 11.40
C TRP A 326 8.89 8.30 10.43
N ALA A 327 8.56 9.57 10.28
CA ALA A 327 7.45 9.97 9.44
C ALA A 327 7.65 11.34 8.78
N LEU A 328 6.99 11.53 7.65
CA LEU A 328 6.95 12.80 6.95
C LEU A 328 5.52 13.10 6.51
N ARG A 329 5.07 14.33 6.75
CA ARG A 329 3.76 14.81 6.32
C ARG A 329 3.89 16.22 5.77
N ARG A 330 3.51 16.39 4.51
CA ARG A 330 3.47 17.68 3.81
C ARG A 330 2.12 17.88 3.15
N LEU A 331 1.60 19.10 3.24
CA LEU A 331 0.35 19.49 2.60
C LEU A 331 0.61 20.05 1.21
N LYS A 332 -0.40 20.01 0.31
CA LYS A 332 -0.26 20.58 -1.04
C LYS A 332 0.23 22.03 -1.06
N GLU A 333 -0.17 22.81 -0.06
CA GLU A 333 0.19 24.23 0.10
C GLU A 333 1.68 24.44 0.40
N ASP A 334 2.35 23.42 0.95
CA ASP A 334 3.79 23.42 1.27
C ASP A 334 4.65 23.01 0.06
N LEU A 335 4.06 22.38 -0.96
CA LEU A 335 4.78 21.76 -2.06
C LEU A 335 5.19 22.82 -3.10
N ARG A 336 6.51 22.92 -3.34
CA ARG A 336 7.12 23.92 -4.23
C ARG A 336 8.07 23.29 -5.23
N ASP A 337 8.22 23.94 -6.39
CA ASP A 337 9.22 23.60 -7.39
C ASP A 337 10.63 24.05 -7.00
N LEU A 338 11.62 23.77 -7.84
CA LEU A 338 13.02 24.17 -7.63
C LEU A 338 13.23 25.70 -7.56
N ASN A 339 12.30 26.47 -8.12
CA ASN A 339 12.33 27.94 -8.11
C ASN A 339 11.54 28.53 -6.94
N GLY A 340 11.02 27.69 -6.03
CA GLY A 340 10.20 28.10 -4.89
C GLY A 340 8.75 28.46 -5.23
N ARG A 341 8.29 28.22 -6.46
CA ARG A 341 6.90 28.44 -6.89
C ARG A 341 6.02 27.29 -6.38
N ARG A 342 4.79 27.60 -5.97
CA ARG A 342 3.83 26.56 -5.53
C ARG A 342 3.54 25.58 -6.67
N LEU A 343 3.50 24.29 -6.34
CA LEU A 343 3.16 23.22 -7.29
C LEU A 343 1.66 23.14 -7.54
N PHE A 344 0.85 23.52 -6.55
CA PHE A 344 -0.61 23.45 -6.62
C PHE A 344 -1.22 24.85 -6.52
N PRO A 345 -2.31 25.12 -7.26
CA PRO A 345 -3.09 26.35 -7.09
C PRO A 345 -3.86 26.35 -5.76
N ASP A 346 -4.34 27.53 -5.36
CA ASP A 346 -5.12 27.69 -4.13
C ASP A 346 -6.48 26.99 -4.24
N ARG A 347 -6.92 26.41 -3.12
CA ARG A 347 -8.22 25.74 -3.00
C ARG A 347 -9.22 26.68 -2.32
N HIS A 348 -10.33 26.95 -3.00
CA HIS A 348 -11.47 27.68 -2.44
C HIS A 348 -12.60 26.69 -2.12
N ALA A 349 -13.05 26.67 -0.87
CA ALA A 349 -14.12 25.78 -0.41
C ALA A 349 -15.37 26.59 -0.08
N HIS A 350 -16.48 26.27 -0.74
CA HIS A 350 -17.78 26.90 -0.53
C HIS A 350 -18.85 25.85 -0.22
N THR A 351 -19.65 26.10 0.81
CA THR A 351 -20.77 25.22 1.19
C THR A 351 -22.06 25.83 0.65
N VAL A 352 -22.69 25.15 -0.30
CA VAL A 352 -24.01 25.52 -0.81
C VAL A 352 -25.08 24.84 0.05
N THR A 353 -25.94 25.64 0.68
CA THR A 353 -27.06 25.14 1.48
C THR A 353 -28.33 25.03 0.64
N PHE A 354 -29.22 24.12 1.03
CA PHE A 354 -30.54 23.95 0.43
C PHE A 354 -31.56 23.57 1.52
N SER A 355 -32.84 23.76 1.25
CA SER A 355 -33.93 23.38 2.15
C SER A 355 -34.84 22.37 1.45
N LEU A 356 -35.24 21.32 2.15
CA LEU A 356 -36.18 20.33 1.62
C LEU A 356 -37.57 20.96 1.46
N ASN A 357 -38.25 20.62 0.37
CA ASN A 357 -39.64 20.98 0.18
C ASN A 357 -40.57 20.12 1.07
N SER A 358 -41.85 20.47 1.15
CA SER A 358 -42.81 19.78 2.02
C SER A 358 -42.97 18.30 1.71
N GLU A 359 -42.92 17.91 0.44
CA GLU A 359 -43.09 16.53 -0.01
C GLU A 359 -41.85 15.69 0.30
N GLU A 360 -40.66 16.21 0.04
CA GLU A 360 -39.38 15.61 0.41
C GLU A 360 -39.27 15.42 1.92
N TYR A 361 -39.66 16.43 2.70
CA TYR A 361 -39.62 16.36 4.16
C TYR A 361 -40.62 15.34 4.72
N ALA A 362 -41.80 15.21 4.11
CA ALA A 362 -42.77 14.17 4.46
C ALA A 362 -42.21 12.77 4.17
N LEU A 363 -41.58 12.57 3.00
CA LEU A 363 -40.90 11.31 2.67
C LEU A 363 -39.76 11.01 3.65
N TYR A 364 -38.96 12.03 4.00
CA TYR A 364 -37.88 11.89 4.97
C TYR A 364 -38.39 11.36 6.31
N LYS A 365 -39.48 11.93 6.82
CA LYS A 365 -40.13 11.46 8.05
C LYS A 365 -40.67 10.04 7.92
N ALA A 366 -41.34 9.71 6.81
CA ALA A 366 -41.92 8.40 6.59
C ALA A 366 -40.85 7.29 6.54
N VAL A 367 -39.77 7.51 5.80
CA VAL A 367 -38.64 6.57 5.74
C VAL A 367 -37.95 6.46 7.11
N THR A 368 -37.78 7.57 7.83
CA THR A 368 -37.20 7.54 9.18
C THR A 368 -38.06 6.73 10.15
N ALA A 369 -39.40 6.86 10.08
CA ALA A 369 -40.33 6.09 10.89
C ALA A 369 -40.21 4.59 10.58
N TYR A 370 -40.22 4.23 9.30
CA TYR A 370 -40.02 2.85 8.85
C TYR A 370 -38.70 2.24 9.35
N ILE A 371 -37.60 2.99 9.23
CA ILE A 371 -36.30 2.53 9.72
C ILE A 371 -36.34 2.26 11.24
N ASN A 372 -36.99 3.13 12.01
CA ASN A 372 -37.08 2.96 13.46
C ASN A 372 -37.97 1.77 13.87
N GLU A 373 -39.02 1.49 13.10
CA GLU A 373 -39.98 0.42 13.37
C GLU A 373 -39.44 -0.96 12.95
N PHE A 374 -38.95 -1.09 11.71
CA PHE A 374 -38.58 -2.37 11.12
C PHE A 374 -37.08 -2.68 11.23
N ILE A 375 -36.23 -1.69 11.56
CA ILE A 375 -34.78 -1.87 11.76
C ILE A 375 -34.39 -1.34 13.16
N PRO A 376 -34.89 -1.96 14.25
CA PRO A 376 -34.66 -1.48 15.60
C PRO A 376 -33.20 -1.69 16.04
N HIS A 377 -32.77 -0.87 17.01
CA HIS A 377 -31.45 -1.00 17.62
C HIS A 377 -31.35 -2.32 18.41
N ARG A 378 -30.56 -3.27 17.93
CA ARG A 378 -30.33 -4.57 18.59
C ARG A 378 -29.06 -4.58 19.43
N THR A 379 -29.03 -5.40 20.47
CA THR A 379 -27.85 -5.69 21.30
C THR A 379 -27.10 -6.93 20.78
N GLY A 380 -25.79 -7.05 21.07
CA GLY A 380 -24.95 -8.20 20.70
C GLY A 380 -24.35 -8.16 19.29
N GLN A 381 -23.87 -9.30 18.77
CA GLN A 381 -23.23 -9.43 17.44
C GLN A 381 -24.12 -8.95 16.28
N ARG A 382 -25.45 -9.00 16.46
CA ARG A 382 -26.46 -8.53 15.48
C ARG A 382 -26.63 -7.01 15.45
N ARG A 383 -25.93 -6.27 16.33
CA ARG A 383 -25.93 -4.79 16.38
C ARG A 383 -25.27 -4.18 15.13
N SER A 384 -24.18 -4.79 14.64
CA SER A 384 -23.36 -4.18 13.58
C SER A 384 -24.13 -4.07 12.26
N SER A 385 -24.67 -5.17 11.74
CA SER A 385 -25.39 -5.17 10.46
C SER A 385 -26.68 -4.35 10.48
N ALA A 386 -27.40 -4.35 11.61
CA ALA A 386 -28.60 -3.52 11.79
C ALA A 386 -28.24 -2.02 11.78
N ALA A 387 -27.21 -1.63 12.52
CA ALA A 387 -26.73 -0.25 12.58
C ALA A 387 -26.19 0.22 11.22
N LEU A 388 -25.46 -0.64 10.50
CA LEU A 388 -24.98 -0.35 9.15
C LEU A 388 -26.16 -0.14 8.18
N THR A 389 -27.15 -1.05 8.19
CA THR A 389 -28.33 -0.97 7.30
C THR A 389 -29.08 0.34 7.53
N ARG A 390 -29.24 0.71 8.81
CA ARG A 390 -29.85 1.97 9.24
C ARG A 390 -29.12 3.17 8.65
N THR A 391 -27.80 3.16 8.76
CA THR A 391 -26.93 4.27 8.34
C THR A 391 -26.94 4.41 6.82
N VAL A 392 -26.79 3.31 6.09
CA VAL A 392 -26.82 3.31 4.62
C VAL A 392 -28.18 3.80 4.10
N LEU A 393 -29.31 3.36 4.66
CA LEU A 393 -30.64 3.85 4.26
C LEU A 393 -30.83 5.35 4.56
N GLN A 394 -30.34 5.84 5.70
CA GLN A 394 -30.41 7.26 6.04
C GLN A 394 -29.54 8.13 5.13
N ARG A 395 -28.33 7.67 4.79
CA ARG A 395 -27.44 8.37 3.85
C ARG A 395 -28.03 8.38 2.43
N ARG A 396 -28.63 7.27 1.98
CA ARG A 396 -29.34 7.19 0.69
C ARG A 396 -30.51 8.18 0.62
N LEU A 397 -31.30 8.29 1.68
CA LEU A 397 -32.37 9.27 1.82
C LEU A 397 -31.87 10.72 1.74
N ALA A 398 -30.71 11.03 2.34
CA ALA A 398 -30.09 12.35 2.26
C ALA A 398 -29.34 12.60 0.93
N SER A 399 -29.05 11.54 0.16
CA SER A 399 -28.28 11.61 -1.09
C SER A 399 -29.11 12.17 -2.23
N SER A 400 -30.22 11.48 -2.59
CA SER A 400 -31.19 11.90 -3.60
C SER A 400 -32.52 11.14 -3.46
N THR A 401 -33.60 11.74 -3.95
CA THR A 401 -34.93 11.10 -4.04
C THR A 401 -34.91 9.82 -4.90
N CYS A 402 -34.08 9.81 -5.95
CA CYS A 402 -33.86 8.63 -6.79
C CYS A 402 -33.21 7.47 -6.02
N ALA A 403 -32.12 7.75 -5.27
CA ALA A 403 -31.38 6.71 -4.55
C ALA A 403 -32.23 6.01 -3.50
N ILE A 404 -33.06 6.76 -2.76
CA ILE A 404 -33.93 6.14 -1.76
C ILE A 404 -35.08 5.36 -2.41
N HIS A 405 -35.67 5.86 -3.50
CA HIS A 405 -36.70 5.14 -4.23
C HIS A 405 -36.18 3.79 -4.76
N GLU A 406 -35.01 3.76 -5.40
CA GLU A 406 -34.44 2.52 -5.92
C GLU A 406 -34.08 1.54 -4.79
N SER A 407 -33.58 2.03 -3.64
CA SER A 407 -33.31 1.16 -2.49
C SER A 407 -34.56 0.57 -1.85
N LEU A 408 -35.62 1.37 -1.66
CA LEU A 408 -36.89 0.87 -1.15
C LEU A 408 -37.51 -0.16 -2.10
N LYS A 409 -37.39 0.06 -3.41
CA LYS A 409 -37.88 -0.85 -4.45
C LYS A 409 -37.11 -2.17 -4.47
N ARG A 410 -35.78 -2.13 -4.40
CA ARG A 410 -34.94 -3.34 -4.33
C ARG A 410 -35.23 -4.13 -3.05
N ARG A 411 -35.29 -3.45 -1.90
CA ARG A 411 -35.64 -4.04 -0.61
C ARG A 411 -37.03 -4.67 -0.63
N LEU A 412 -38.05 -3.97 -1.15
CA LEU A 412 -39.41 -4.51 -1.30
C LEU A 412 -39.40 -5.83 -2.08
N ARG A 413 -38.75 -5.85 -3.25
CA ARG A 413 -38.64 -7.07 -4.06
C ARG A 413 -37.99 -8.21 -3.29
N LYS A 414 -36.88 -7.94 -2.59
CA LYS A 414 -36.16 -8.96 -1.82
C LYS A 414 -36.96 -9.50 -0.63
N GLN A 415 -37.71 -8.65 0.07
CA GLN A 415 -38.59 -9.10 1.13
C GLN A 415 -39.78 -9.90 0.59
N GLN A 416 -40.30 -9.56 -0.60
CA GLN A 416 -41.33 -10.35 -1.29
C GLN A 416 -40.82 -11.73 -1.72
N ASP A 417 -39.65 -11.79 -2.37
CA ASP A 417 -39.00 -13.05 -2.76
C ASP A 417 -38.75 -13.94 -1.51
N LEU A 418 -38.31 -13.33 -0.41
CA LEU A 418 -38.12 -14.02 0.88
C LEU A 418 -39.45 -14.52 1.46
N LEU A 419 -40.52 -13.73 1.38
CA LEU A 419 -41.85 -14.12 1.86
C LEU A 419 -42.36 -15.34 1.09
N GLU A 420 -42.28 -15.31 -0.24
CA GLU A 420 -42.68 -16.43 -1.11
C GLU A 420 -41.85 -17.70 -0.80
N GLU A 421 -40.53 -17.55 -0.62
CA GLU A 421 -39.66 -18.64 -0.20
C GLU A 421 -40.14 -19.23 1.13
N LEU A 422 -40.36 -18.39 2.15
CA LEU A 422 -40.78 -18.84 3.48
C LEU A 422 -42.17 -19.48 3.47
N GLU A 423 -43.12 -18.97 2.69
CA GLU A 423 -44.47 -19.53 2.58
C GLU A 423 -44.45 -20.96 2.01
N SER A 424 -43.53 -21.27 1.10
CA SER A 424 -43.36 -22.61 0.54
C SER A 424 -42.74 -23.65 1.50
N LEU A 425 -42.09 -23.20 2.58
CA LEU A 425 -41.36 -24.05 3.53
C LEU A 425 -42.25 -24.53 4.69
N SER A 426 -41.87 -25.66 5.31
CA SER A 426 -42.50 -26.11 6.57
C SER A 426 -42.10 -25.21 7.76
N PRO A 427 -42.89 -25.15 8.85
CA PRO A 427 -42.60 -24.28 10.00
C PRO A 427 -41.18 -24.42 10.59
N THR A 428 -40.65 -25.65 10.65
CA THR A 428 -39.28 -25.93 11.12
C THR A 428 -38.21 -25.46 10.14
N GLN A 429 -38.45 -25.60 8.83
CA GLN A 429 -37.54 -25.08 7.80
C GLN A 429 -37.55 -23.54 7.75
N ARG A 430 -38.71 -22.90 7.93
CA ARG A 430 -38.85 -21.44 8.03
C ARG A 430 -38.00 -20.86 9.16
N ALA A 431 -38.12 -21.41 10.36
CA ALA A 431 -37.35 -20.96 11.52
C ALA A 431 -35.83 -21.10 11.29
N ARG A 432 -35.39 -22.22 10.68
CA ARG A 432 -33.98 -22.42 10.30
C ARG A 432 -33.52 -21.39 9.26
N ARG A 433 -34.34 -21.10 8.25
CA ARG A 433 -34.02 -20.15 7.17
C ARG A 433 -33.91 -18.73 7.68
N LEU A 434 -34.86 -18.26 8.49
CA LEU A 434 -34.81 -16.94 9.13
C LEU A 434 -33.58 -16.80 10.03
N THR A 435 -33.26 -17.84 10.80
CA THR A 435 -32.04 -17.86 11.64
C THR A 435 -30.76 -17.81 10.79
N ALA A 436 -30.73 -18.50 9.65
CA ALA A 436 -29.58 -18.51 8.74
C ALA A 436 -29.36 -17.15 8.05
N ILE A 437 -30.43 -16.48 7.63
CA ILE A 437 -30.34 -15.13 7.03
C ILE A 437 -29.88 -14.12 8.07
N GLN A 438 -30.38 -14.21 9.30
CA GLN A 438 -29.88 -13.40 10.43
C GLN A 438 -28.42 -13.71 10.81
N GLY A 439 -27.91 -14.88 10.40
CA GLY A 439 -26.54 -15.33 10.62
C GLY A 439 -25.56 -15.00 9.47
N ARG A 440 -26.04 -14.58 8.30
CA ARG A 440 -25.23 -14.02 7.20
C ARG A 440 -24.78 -12.61 7.58
N LEU A 441 -23.86 -12.54 8.53
CA LEU A 441 -23.27 -11.30 8.99
C LEU A 441 -22.22 -10.87 7.97
N VAL A 442 -22.31 -9.63 7.51
CA VAL A 442 -21.14 -8.89 7.03
C VAL A 442 -20.10 -8.94 8.15
N ASP A 443 -18.84 -9.14 7.77
CA ASP A 443 -17.72 -9.27 8.71
C ASP A 443 -17.84 -8.17 9.76
N ALA A 444 -17.98 -8.54 11.04
CA ALA A 444 -18.32 -7.58 12.11
C ALA A 444 -17.23 -6.50 12.29
N GLU A 445 -16.08 -6.70 11.64
CA GLU A 445 -14.92 -5.81 11.57
C GLU A 445 -14.97 -4.80 10.41
N GLN A 446 -15.86 -4.96 9.42
CA GLN A 446 -15.94 -4.02 8.28
C GLN A 446 -16.65 -2.74 8.70
N GLU A 447 -15.93 -1.61 8.59
CA GLU A 447 -16.54 -0.29 8.65
C GLU A 447 -17.32 -0.03 7.35
N GLU A 448 -18.33 0.83 7.36
CA GLU A 448 -19.11 1.15 6.16
C GLU A 448 -18.23 1.66 5.00
N ASP A 449 -17.18 2.40 5.35
CA ASP A 449 -16.17 2.92 4.42
C ASP A 449 -15.32 1.81 3.77
N ASP A 450 -15.29 0.61 4.36
CA ASP A 450 -14.59 -0.56 3.80
C ASP A 450 -15.46 -1.38 2.85
N LEU A 451 -16.77 -1.14 2.81
CA LEU A 451 -17.68 -1.83 1.91
C LEU A 451 -17.68 -1.13 0.55
N ASP A 452 -17.55 -1.92 -0.51
CA ASP A 452 -17.82 -1.41 -1.84
C ASP A 452 -19.32 -1.14 -2.04
N ASP A 453 -19.63 -0.41 -3.12
CA ASP A 453 -21.01 -0.03 -3.46
C ASP A 453 -21.96 -1.23 -3.54
N ALA A 454 -21.47 -2.40 -3.98
CA ALA A 454 -22.28 -3.61 -4.13
C ALA A 454 -22.57 -4.29 -2.79
N ALA A 455 -21.59 -4.36 -1.90
CA ALA A 455 -21.73 -4.92 -0.56
C ALA A 455 -22.66 -4.07 0.31
N ARG A 456 -22.61 -2.73 0.18
CA ARG A 456 -23.56 -1.81 0.85
C ARG A 456 -24.99 -2.09 0.39
N ASP A 457 -25.19 -2.25 -0.92
CA ASP A 457 -26.50 -2.55 -1.50
C ASP A 457 -27.02 -3.92 -1.07
N GLN A 458 -26.17 -4.94 -1.12
CA GLN A 458 -26.52 -6.28 -0.66
C GLN A 458 -26.93 -6.30 0.81
N LEU A 459 -26.23 -5.56 1.66
CA LEU A 459 -26.57 -5.45 3.08
C LEU A 459 -27.95 -4.82 3.29
N VAL A 460 -28.27 -3.74 2.57
CA VAL A 460 -29.60 -3.11 2.63
C VAL A 460 -30.70 -4.01 2.07
N ASP A 461 -30.39 -4.75 1.02
CA ASP A 461 -31.35 -5.57 0.30
C ASP A 461 -31.67 -6.88 1.04
N GLU A 462 -30.67 -7.54 1.61
CA GLU A 462 -30.79 -8.86 2.25
C GLU A 462 -31.07 -8.82 3.75
N TYR A 463 -30.77 -7.70 4.44
CA TYR A 463 -31.02 -7.59 5.88
C TYR A 463 -32.51 -7.70 6.20
N THR A 464 -32.87 -8.61 7.10
CA THR A 464 -34.22 -8.72 7.66
C THR A 464 -34.17 -8.81 9.18
N ALA A 465 -35.00 -8.00 9.86
CA ALA A 465 -35.17 -8.05 11.31
C ALA A 465 -36.32 -8.98 11.72
N ALA A 466 -37.16 -9.41 10.78
CA ALA A 466 -38.36 -10.20 11.03
C ALA A 466 -38.01 -11.54 11.72
N LEU A 467 -38.76 -11.84 12.78
CA LEU A 467 -38.73 -13.13 13.48
C LEU A 467 -39.87 -14.05 13.03
N GLU A 468 -40.95 -13.43 12.54
CA GLU A 468 -42.19 -14.11 12.16
C GLU A 468 -42.67 -13.63 10.78
N LEU A 469 -43.50 -14.45 10.16
CA LEU A 469 -43.99 -14.26 8.80
C LEU A 469 -44.93 -13.04 8.73
N GLU A 470 -45.70 -12.81 9.80
CA GLU A 470 -46.57 -11.66 9.99
C GLU A 470 -45.79 -10.33 10.02
N GLN A 471 -44.61 -10.31 10.67
CA GLN A 471 -43.76 -9.12 10.71
C GLN A 471 -43.22 -8.79 9.32
N LEU A 472 -42.82 -9.81 8.56
CA LEU A 472 -42.36 -9.65 7.18
C LEU A 472 -43.48 -9.13 6.26
N ARG A 473 -44.71 -9.65 6.43
CA ARG A 473 -45.89 -9.16 5.70
C ARG A 473 -46.20 -7.70 6.03
N ALA A 474 -46.13 -7.32 7.31
CA ALA A 474 -46.33 -5.93 7.74
C ALA A 474 -45.27 -5.00 7.13
N GLU A 475 -44.00 -5.43 7.13
CA GLU A 475 -42.90 -4.68 6.49
C GLU A 475 -43.15 -4.48 4.99
N ILE A 476 -43.59 -5.52 4.28
CA ILE A 476 -43.88 -5.45 2.84
C ILE A 476 -45.01 -4.45 2.54
N VAL A 477 -46.04 -4.39 3.38
CA VAL A 477 -47.12 -3.40 3.21
C VAL A 477 -46.58 -1.98 3.37
N ALA A 478 -45.82 -1.73 4.45
CA ALA A 478 -45.19 -0.43 4.67
C ALA A 478 -44.22 -0.04 3.53
N LEU A 479 -43.43 -0.99 3.04
CA LEU A 479 -42.53 -0.77 1.91
C LEU A 479 -43.28 -0.43 0.61
N LYS A 480 -44.42 -1.07 0.32
CA LYS A 480 -45.24 -0.74 -0.87
C LYS A 480 -45.72 0.71 -0.83
N GLU A 481 -46.21 1.16 0.33
CA GLU A 481 -46.64 2.54 0.52
C GLU A 481 -45.48 3.54 0.34
N LEU A 482 -44.32 3.23 0.95
CA LEU A 482 -43.12 4.07 0.83
C LEU A 482 -42.55 4.13 -0.58
N VAL A 483 -42.54 3.01 -1.31
CA VAL A 483 -42.08 3.00 -2.71
C VAL A 483 -42.97 3.90 -3.56
N GLU A 484 -44.29 3.82 -3.40
CA GLU A 484 -45.22 4.68 -4.14
C GLU A 484 -45.08 6.15 -3.73
N GLN A 485 -44.91 6.45 -2.45
CA GLN A 485 -44.64 7.80 -1.98
C GLN A 485 -43.33 8.35 -2.57
N ALA A 486 -42.25 7.57 -2.50
CA ALA A 486 -40.95 7.96 -3.06
C ALA A 486 -41.00 8.16 -4.58
N ARG A 487 -41.77 7.32 -5.29
CA ARG A 487 -42.01 7.47 -6.73
C ARG A 487 -42.70 8.79 -7.05
N ARG A 488 -43.77 9.13 -6.32
CA ARG A 488 -44.50 10.41 -6.50
C ARG A 488 -43.60 11.61 -6.26
N VAL A 489 -42.86 11.61 -5.15
CA VAL A 489 -41.91 12.70 -4.86
C VAL A 489 -40.86 12.83 -5.96
N ARG A 490 -40.30 11.71 -6.44
CA ARG A 490 -39.32 11.74 -7.55
C ARG A 490 -39.89 12.27 -8.87
N GLU A 491 -41.14 11.92 -9.19
CA GLU A 491 -41.78 12.31 -10.47
C GLU A 491 -42.37 13.73 -10.43
N GLN A 492 -42.88 14.17 -9.28
CA GLN A 492 -43.67 15.40 -9.13
C GLN A 492 -42.92 16.50 -8.39
N ALA A 493 -42.10 16.15 -7.39
CA ALA A 493 -41.34 17.13 -6.64
C ALA A 493 -40.05 17.49 -7.40
N ASN A 494 -39.80 18.78 -7.58
CA ASN A 494 -38.49 19.26 -7.98
C ASN A 494 -37.50 18.98 -6.84
N ASP A 495 -36.62 18.00 -7.02
CA ASP A 495 -35.58 17.63 -6.05
C ASP A 495 -34.76 18.88 -5.66
N SER A 496 -34.83 19.26 -4.38
CA SER A 496 -34.34 20.56 -3.91
C SER A 496 -32.83 20.67 -4.01
N LYS A 497 -32.13 19.53 -3.85
CA LYS A 497 -30.66 19.47 -3.94
C LYS A 497 -30.20 19.51 -5.40
N LEU A 498 -30.93 18.82 -6.30
CA LEU A 498 -30.69 18.89 -7.74
C LEU A 498 -30.95 20.31 -8.28
N ALA A 499 -31.99 20.98 -7.80
CA ALA A 499 -32.28 22.37 -8.14
C ALA A 499 -31.16 23.31 -7.67
N ALA A 500 -30.66 23.13 -6.44
CA ALA A 500 -29.52 23.87 -5.92
C ALA A 500 -28.25 23.64 -6.76
N LEU A 501 -27.98 22.39 -7.18
CA LEU A 501 -26.89 22.07 -8.10
C LEU A 501 -27.06 22.81 -9.44
N LYS A 502 -28.26 22.79 -10.03
CA LYS A 502 -28.54 23.49 -11.28
C LYS A 502 -28.29 25.00 -11.18
N ASN A 503 -28.71 25.62 -10.08
CA ASN A 503 -28.48 27.04 -9.82
C ASN A 503 -26.99 27.34 -9.66
N CYS A 504 -26.26 26.50 -8.90
CA CYS A 504 -24.82 26.61 -8.70
C CYS A 504 -24.08 26.56 -10.04
N LEU A 505 -24.41 25.62 -10.92
CA LEU A 505 -23.82 25.52 -12.27
C LEU A 505 -24.16 26.70 -13.19
N GLY A 506 -25.15 27.52 -12.83
CA GLY A 506 -25.49 28.76 -13.54
C GLY A 506 -24.60 29.96 -13.16
N GLU A 507 -23.79 29.86 -12.10
CA GLU A 507 -22.95 30.95 -11.61
C GLU A 507 -21.74 31.23 -12.52
N ALA A 508 -21.21 32.46 -12.44
CA ALA A 508 -20.14 32.94 -13.32
C ALA A 508 -18.87 32.08 -13.28
N GLN A 509 -18.55 31.50 -12.12
CA GLN A 509 -17.39 30.62 -11.93
C GLN A 509 -17.45 29.31 -12.74
N PHE A 510 -18.62 28.91 -13.24
CA PHE A 510 -18.79 27.71 -14.07
C PHE A 510 -18.95 28.01 -15.56
N LEU A 511 -18.82 29.28 -15.97
CA LEU A 511 -18.86 29.66 -17.39
C LEU A 511 -17.78 28.95 -18.21
N GLU A 512 -16.63 28.63 -17.59
CA GLU A 512 -15.55 27.88 -18.23
C GLU A 512 -15.94 26.45 -18.61
N LEU A 513 -17.01 25.89 -18.02
CA LEU A 513 -17.53 24.60 -18.50
C LEU A 513 -18.11 24.74 -19.91
N LYS A 514 -18.77 25.86 -20.23
CA LYS A 514 -19.45 26.08 -21.51
C LYS A 514 -18.49 26.34 -22.66
N ASP A 515 -17.35 26.97 -22.39
CA ASP A 515 -16.32 27.24 -23.39
C ASP A 515 -15.24 26.14 -23.51
N GLY A 516 -15.34 25.11 -22.67
CA GLY A 516 -14.47 23.93 -22.69
C GLY A 516 -13.11 24.12 -22.01
N ARG A 517 -12.83 25.29 -21.42
CA ARG A 517 -11.59 25.55 -20.67
C ARG A 517 -11.62 24.92 -19.28
N GLY A 518 -12.81 24.76 -18.71
CA GLY A 518 -13.06 24.18 -17.39
C GLY A 518 -13.50 22.71 -17.46
N LYS A 519 -13.27 22.00 -16.36
CA LYS A 519 -13.75 20.63 -16.13
C LYS A 519 -14.39 20.55 -14.75
N LEU A 520 -15.47 19.80 -14.61
CA LEU A 520 -16.15 19.58 -13.33
C LEU A 520 -16.06 18.11 -12.93
N LEU A 521 -15.66 17.86 -11.69
CA LEU A 521 -15.72 16.53 -11.07
C LEU A 521 -16.79 16.56 -9.98
N LEU A 522 -17.81 15.72 -10.10
CA LEU A 522 -18.95 15.64 -9.18
C LEU A 522 -18.91 14.30 -8.47
N PHE A 523 -18.69 14.32 -7.16
CA PHE A 523 -18.68 13.11 -6.35
C PHE A 523 -20.07 12.82 -5.77
N THR A 524 -20.44 11.55 -5.82
CA THR A 524 -21.65 10.99 -5.23
C THR A 524 -21.28 9.79 -4.37
N GLU A 525 -22.09 9.46 -3.39
CA GLU A 525 -21.85 8.28 -2.57
C GLU A 525 -22.38 7.00 -3.23
N HIS A 526 -23.52 7.10 -3.92
CA HIS A 526 -24.24 5.94 -4.46
C HIS A 526 -24.35 6.00 -5.98
N ARG A 527 -24.23 4.83 -6.62
CA ARG A 527 -24.38 4.68 -8.07
C ARG A 527 -25.75 5.13 -8.58
N ASP A 528 -26.82 4.91 -7.82
CA ASP A 528 -28.17 5.38 -8.21
C ASP A 528 -28.22 6.93 -8.31
N THR A 529 -27.56 7.64 -7.36
CA THR A 529 -27.44 9.10 -7.39
C THR A 529 -26.56 9.55 -8.55
N LEU A 530 -25.45 8.84 -8.83
CA LEU A 530 -24.59 9.11 -9.98
C LEU A 530 -25.39 9.09 -11.28
N THR A 531 -26.10 7.99 -11.56
CA THR A 531 -26.89 7.84 -12.79
C THR A 531 -27.94 8.94 -12.89
N TYR A 532 -28.64 9.20 -11.79
CA TYR A 532 -29.67 10.24 -11.72
C TYR A 532 -29.12 11.64 -12.04
N VAL A 533 -28.01 12.03 -11.43
CA VAL A 533 -27.38 13.34 -11.65
C VAL A 533 -26.83 13.44 -13.08
N ARG A 534 -26.22 12.37 -13.59
CA ARG A 534 -25.68 12.31 -14.95
C ARG A 534 -26.77 12.54 -16.00
N GLU A 535 -27.90 11.84 -15.90
CA GLU A 535 -29.03 12.03 -16.82
C GLU A 535 -29.56 13.47 -16.81
N HIS A 536 -29.55 14.14 -15.66
CA HIS A 536 -29.98 15.54 -15.57
C HIS A 536 -28.95 16.51 -16.16
N LEU A 537 -27.66 16.27 -15.93
CA LEU A 537 -26.58 17.06 -16.55
C LEU A 537 -26.64 16.96 -18.07
N GLU A 538 -26.87 15.78 -18.64
CA GLU A 538 -27.02 15.58 -20.08
C GLU A 538 -28.26 16.30 -20.62
N LYS A 539 -29.40 16.23 -19.91
CA LYS A 539 -30.61 17.02 -20.26
C LYS A 539 -30.38 18.53 -20.18
N TRP A 540 -29.47 18.99 -19.32
CA TRP A 540 -29.07 20.41 -19.24
C TRP A 540 -28.02 20.80 -20.29
N GLY A 541 -27.60 19.85 -21.15
CA GLY A 541 -26.70 20.09 -22.28
C GLY A 541 -25.22 19.89 -21.97
N TYR A 542 -24.86 19.29 -20.83
CA TYR A 542 -23.46 18.99 -20.51
C TYR A 542 -23.05 17.63 -21.07
N SER A 543 -21.84 17.54 -21.65
CA SER A 543 -21.23 16.24 -21.95
C SER A 543 -20.68 15.61 -20.67
N THR A 544 -21.00 14.33 -20.46
CA THR A 544 -20.64 13.64 -19.21
C THR A 544 -19.89 12.34 -19.42
N CYS A 545 -19.16 11.92 -18.40
CA CYS A 545 -18.68 10.55 -18.23
C CYS A 545 -18.84 10.14 -16.77
N GLU A 546 -18.70 8.85 -16.48
CA GLU A 546 -18.82 8.32 -15.12
C GLU A 546 -17.66 7.44 -14.71
N ILE A 547 -17.38 7.41 -13.40
CA ILE A 547 -16.42 6.48 -12.79
C ILE A 547 -17.03 5.93 -11.51
N HIS A 548 -17.17 4.61 -11.39
CA HIS A 548 -17.71 3.97 -10.18
C HIS A 548 -16.94 2.71 -9.79
N GLY A 549 -17.14 2.21 -8.57
CA GLY A 549 -16.39 1.06 -8.02
C GLY A 549 -16.52 -0.24 -8.82
N GLY A 550 -17.66 -0.44 -9.50
CA GLY A 550 -17.89 -1.62 -10.34
C GLY A 550 -17.20 -1.62 -11.72
N MET A 551 -16.43 -0.58 -12.07
CA MET A 551 -15.71 -0.54 -13.35
C MET A 551 -14.44 -1.35 -13.28
N ASN A 552 -14.14 -2.09 -14.35
CA ASN A 552 -12.85 -2.72 -14.46
C ASN A 552 -11.74 -1.67 -14.77
N PRO A 553 -10.46 -2.01 -14.58
CA PRO A 553 -9.35 -1.07 -14.77
C PRO A 553 -9.28 -0.44 -16.17
N HIS A 554 -9.62 -1.18 -17.21
CA HIS A 554 -9.63 -0.68 -18.59
C HIS A 554 -10.78 0.32 -18.83
N GLU A 555 -11.97 0.04 -18.30
CA GLU A 555 -13.11 0.94 -18.34
C GLU A 555 -12.81 2.25 -17.61
N ARG A 556 -12.21 2.17 -16.41
CA ARG A 556 -11.81 3.34 -15.63
C ARG A 556 -10.80 4.21 -16.39
N LYS A 557 -9.76 3.60 -16.99
CA LYS A 557 -8.75 4.31 -17.80
C LYS A 557 -9.38 4.99 -19.03
N ARG A 558 -10.34 4.33 -19.67
CA ARG A 558 -11.09 4.91 -20.79
C ARG A 558 -11.95 6.09 -20.35
N ALA A 559 -12.65 5.99 -19.22
CA ALA A 559 -13.45 7.08 -18.66
C ALA A 559 -12.57 8.30 -18.29
N GLN A 560 -11.40 8.08 -17.71
CA GLN A 560 -10.42 9.13 -17.44
C GLN A 560 -9.97 9.85 -18.73
N GLU A 561 -9.72 9.10 -19.81
CA GLU A 561 -9.34 9.69 -21.09
C GLU A 561 -10.49 10.49 -21.73
N ILE A 562 -11.72 9.99 -21.64
CA ILE A 562 -12.93 10.71 -22.08
C ILE A 562 -13.07 12.00 -21.28
N PHE A 563 -12.89 11.97 -19.96
CA PHE A 563 -12.93 13.17 -19.14
C PHE A 563 -11.86 14.19 -19.53
N ARG A 564 -10.64 13.72 -19.76
CA ARG A 564 -9.50 14.56 -20.15
C ARG A 564 -9.75 15.27 -21.48
N THR A 565 -10.37 14.60 -22.44
CA THR A 565 -10.42 15.07 -23.84
C THR A 565 -11.78 15.57 -24.31
N GLN A 566 -12.89 14.96 -23.84
CA GLN A 566 -14.23 15.13 -24.44
C GLN A 566 -15.28 15.63 -23.45
N ALA A 567 -15.42 15.00 -22.28
CA ALA A 567 -16.52 15.29 -21.35
C ALA A 567 -16.26 16.56 -20.52
N GLN A 568 -17.29 17.38 -20.31
CA GLN A 568 -17.22 18.56 -19.44
C GLN A 568 -17.31 18.18 -17.96
N VAL A 569 -18.12 17.17 -17.64
CA VAL A 569 -18.40 16.74 -16.27
C VAL A 569 -18.11 15.26 -16.09
N CYS A 570 -17.33 14.90 -15.09
CA CYS A 570 -17.20 13.52 -14.64
C CYS A 570 -18.00 13.33 -13.35
N VAL A 571 -18.94 12.39 -13.34
CA VAL A 571 -19.69 12.01 -12.14
C VAL A 571 -19.10 10.73 -11.57
N ALA A 572 -18.66 10.77 -10.32
CA ALA A 572 -17.87 9.71 -9.72
C ALA A 572 -18.50 9.19 -8.42
N THR A 573 -18.42 7.89 -8.13
CA THR A 573 -18.69 7.39 -6.76
C THR A 573 -17.47 7.57 -5.86
N GLU A 574 -17.63 7.49 -4.54
CA GLU A 574 -16.53 7.60 -3.57
C GLU A 574 -15.42 6.56 -3.82
N ALA A 575 -15.79 5.39 -4.35
CA ALA A 575 -14.84 4.35 -4.79
C ALA A 575 -13.90 4.78 -5.96
N ALA A 576 -14.16 5.94 -6.58
CA ALA A 576 -13.29 6.57 -7.57
C ALA A 576 -12.45 7.73 -7.01
N GLY A 577 -12.64 8.11 -5.74
CA GLY A 577 -11.84 9.12 -5.06
C GLY A 577 -10.47 8.61 -4.60
N GLU A 578 -10.27 7.29 -4.58
CA GLU A 578 -8.99 6.63 -4.32
C GLU A 578 -8.33 6.21 -5.65
N GLY A 579 -7.29 6.95 -6.06
CA GLY A 579 -6.50 6.67 -7.28
C GLY A 579 -6.69 7.70 -8.38
#